data_AF-A0A2A7WPP3-F1
#
_entry.id   AF-A0A2A7WPP3-F1
#
_cell.length_a   1.000
_cell.length_b   1.000
_cell.length_c   1.000
_cell.angle_alpha   90.00
_cell.angle_beta   90.00
_cell.angle_gamma   90.00
#
_symmetry.space_group_name_H-M   'P 1'
#
loop_
_entity.id
_entity.type
_entity.pdbx_description
1 polymer ?
#
loop_
_entity_poly.entity_id
_entity_poly.type
_entity_poly.pdbx_seq_one_letter_code
_entity_poly.pdbx_strand_id
1 'polypeptide(L)'
;MRLAKEMEIKEMKYYSKDWYKEMQLYSFLNFPDTKEEWDETIKYFESNGKDYIKNLKKDLEFFKNDLLKFLPESFHSYINDGTLNTAYPSEKLRNMINNWKDEYDQQMEDLNKEYRSKYNASKDLLPLSIVKLNEISLHDSNVKSIENLSIDTFVINLDCAGGFNDFTEIKLTFKGVKEISMPEDIKGGFWLYDEVYPAKSGYELHVLFDIPFIEFKIVAEDIIVEGKSDN
;
A
#
# COMPACT_ATOMS: atom_id res chain seq x y z
N MET A 1 29.41 14.19 19.96
CA MET A 1 29.43 13.26 18.83
C MET A 1 28.93 11.91 19.34
N ARG A 2 27.60 11.73 19.35
CA ARG A 2 26.95 10.49 19.83
C ARG A 2 26.60 9.67 18.59
N LEU A 3 27.10 8.45 18.57
CA LEU A 3 26.84 7.43 17.56
C LEU A 3 25.33 7.29 17.36
N ALA A 4 24.85 7.61 16.15
CA ALA A 4 23.58 7.13 15.67
C ALA A 4 23.69 5.60 15.62
N LYS A 5 23.08 4.93 16.59
CA LYS A 5 22.70 3.53 16.40
C LYS A 5 21.75 3.56 15.21
N GLU A 6 22.13 2.90 14.11
CA GLU A 6 21.18 2.52 13.07
C GLU A 6 20.02 1.84 13.79
N MET A 7 18.92 2.58 13.94
CA MET A 7 17.66 2.01 14.37
C MET A 7 17.25 1.14 13.20
N GLU A 8 17.31 -0.17 13.42
CA GLU A 8 16.70 -1.14 12.52
C GLU A 8 15.24 -0.68 12.35
N ILE A 9 14.95 -0.10 11.18
CA ILE A 9 13.59 0.27 10.82
C ILE A 9 12.87 -1.06 10.79
N LYS A 10 12.07 -1.31 11.81
CA LYS A 10 11.28 -2.53 11.86
C LYS A 10 10.24 -2.38 10.75
N GLU A 11 10.46 -3.09 9.67
CA GLU A 11 9.60 -3.06 8.49
C GLU A 11 8.20 -3.57 8.85
N MET A 12 7.20 -3.09 8.11
CA MET A 12 5.84 -3.61 8.14
C MET A 12 5.86 -5.11 7.85
N LYS A 13 5.09 -5.88 8.62
CA LYS A 13 5.20 -7.35 8.60
C LYS A 13 4.26 -7.99 7.59
N TYR A 14 3.08 -7.43 7.42
CA TYR A 14 1.98 -7.98 6.63
C TYR A 14 1.77 -7.16 5.35
N TYR A 15 1.69 -5.83 5.46
CA TYR A 15 1.44 -4.91 4.36
C TYR A 15 2.70 -4.10 4.01
N SER A 16 3.81 -4.81 3.80
CA SER A 16 5.11 -4.22 3.49
C SER A 16 5.17 -3.59 2.09
N LYS A 17 6.25 -2.85 1.82
CA LYS A 17 6.56 -2.35 0.47
C LYS A 17 6.60 -3.46 -0.58
N ASP A 18 7.24 -4.57 -0.24
CA ASP A 18 7.39 -5.70 -1.16
C ASP A 18 6.04 -6.35 -1.46
N TRP A 19 5.21 -6.53 -0.42
CA TRP A 19 3.85 -6.99 -0.57
C TRP A 19 3.03 -6.07 -1.49
N TYR A 20 3.09 -4.75 -1.28
CA TYR A 20 2.33 -3.81 -2.11
C TYR A 20 2.81 -3.82 -3.57
N LYS A 21 4.12 -3.91 -3.80
CA LYS A 21 4.70 -4.04 -5.15
C LYS A 21 4.22 -5.30 -5.86
N GLU A 22 4.20 -6.43 -5.17
CA GLU A 22 3.68 -7.69 -5.71
C GLU A 22 2.18 -7.58 -6.03
N MET A 23 1.40 -6.93 -5.17
CA MET A 23 -0.02 -6.64 -5.41
C MET A 23 -0.24 -5.81 -6.69
N GLN A 24 0.62 -4.82 -6.97
CA GLN A 24 0.51 -4.05 -8.22
C GLN A 24 0.69 -4.93 -9.45
N LEU A 25 1.50 -5.99 -9.37
CA LEU A 25 1.68 -6.94 -10.47
C LEU A 25 0.40 -7.74 -10.76
N TYR A 26 -0.40 -8.03 -9.73
CA TYR A 26 -1.69 -8.70 -9.92
C TYR A 26 -2.63 -7.92 -10.84
N SER A 27 -2.71 -6.59 -10.64
CA SER A 27 -3.48 -5.70 -11.49
C SER A 27 -2.84 -5.55 -12.88
N PHE A 28 -1.51 -5.42 -12.94
CA PHE A 28 -0.76 -5.33 -14.19
C PHE A 28 -0.96 -6.55 -15.11
N LEU A 29 -1.07 -7.74 -14.52
CA LEU A 29 -1.30 -9.01 -15.24
C LEU A 29 -2.79 -9.27 -15.53
N ASN A 30 -3.65 -8.26 -15.47
CA ASN A 30 -5.05 -8.41 -15.82
C ASN A 30 -5.25 -8.22 -17.34
N PHE A 31 -5.61 -9.30 -18.03
CA PHE A 31 -5.86 -9.30 -19.47
C PHE A 31 -7.36 -9.38 -19.76
N PRO A 32 -7.82 -8.83 -20.90
CA PRO A 32 -9.16 -9.10 -21.40
C PRO A 32 -9.43 -10.61 -21.53
N ASP A 33 -10.68 -11.01 -21.31
CA ASP A 33 -11.09 -12.41 -21.35
C ASP A 33 -11.03 -12.91 -22.80
N THR A 34 -11.45 -12.06 -23.74
CA THR A 34 -11.55 -12.40 -25.16
C THR A 34 -10.59 -11.62 -26.04
N LYS A 35 -10.28 -12.17 -27.21
CA LYS A 35 -9.44 -11.48 -28.21
C LYS A 35 -10.18 -10.26 -28.76
N GLU A 36 -11.49 -10.35 -28.85
CA GLU A 36 -12.40 -9.29 -29.26
C GLU A 36 -12.28 -8.07 -28.33
N GLU A 37 -12.39 -8.24 -27.01
CA GLU A 37 -12.22 -7.16 -26.02
C GLU A 37 -10.84 -6.49 -26.10
N TRP A 38 -9.79 -7.29 -26.33
CA TRP A 38 -8.44 -6.77 -26.55
C TRP A 38 -8.36 -5.89 -27.80
N ASP A 39 -8.93 -6.35 -28.92
CA ASP A 39 -8.95 -5.59 -30.17
C ASP A 39 -9.83 -4.34 -30.07
N GLU A 40 -10.92 -4.38 -29.31
CA GLU A 40 -11.75 -3.22 -28.98
C GLU A 40 -11.00 -2.19 -28.14
N THR A 41 -10.23 -2.65 -27.15
CA THR A 41 -9.38 -1.77 -26.33
C THR A 41 -8.35 -1.05 -27.21
N ILE A 42 -7.65 -1.77 -28.10
CA ILE A 42 -6.71 -1.15 -29.04
C ILE A 42 -7.41 -0.07 -29.88
N LYS A 43 -8.54 -0.40 -30.51
CA LYS A 43 -9.30 0.54 -31.36
C LYS A 43 -9.76 1.76 -30.58
N TYR A 44 -10.21 1.58 -29.34
CA TYR A 44 -10.63 2.69 -28.48
C TYR A 44 -9.48 3.68 -28.25
N PHE A 45 -8.29 3.20 -27.86
CA PHE A 45 -7.13 4.06 -27.65
C PHE A 45 -6.69 4.75 -28.94
N GLU A 46 -6.63 4.02 -30.06
CA GLU A 46 -6.28 4.57 -31.37
C GLU A 46 -7.24 5.67 -31.81
N SER A 47 -8.55 5.48 -31.61
CA SER A 47 -9.58 6.48 -31.92
C SER A 47 -9.44 7.77 -31.09
N ASN A 48 -8.80 7.68 -29.93
CA ASN A 48 -8.48 8.81 -29.05
C ASN A 48 -7.06 9.37 -29.29
N GLY A 49 -6.38 8.96 -30.37
CA GLY A 49 -5.03 9.43 -30.72
C GLY A 49 -3.94 8.88 -29.79
N LYS A 50 -4.20 7.77 -29.08
CA LYS A 50 -3.26 7.13 -28.16
C LYS A 50 -2.78 5.79 -28.71
N ASP A 51 -1.50 5.49 -28.50
CA ASP A 51 -0.90 4.20 -28.85
C ASP A 51 -0.92 3.29 -27.61
N TYR A 52 -1.86 2.35 -27.59
CA TYR A 52 -2.05 1.44 -26.46
C TYR A 52 -0.84 0.53 -26.24
N ILE A 53 -0.30 -0.07 -27.30
CA ILE A 53 0.84 -0.99 -27.21
C ILE A 53 2.10 -0.26 -26.72
N LYS A 54 2.30 0.99 -27.13
CA LYS A 54 3.40 1.82 -26.61
C LYS A 54 3.25 2.11 -25.13
N ASN A 55 2.04 2.29 -24.61
CA ASN A 55 1.82 2.48 -23.18
C ASN A 55 2.13 1.18 -22.41
N LEU A 56 1.64 0.03 -22.89
CA LEU A 56 1.94 -1.28 -22.28
C LEU A 56 3.44 -1.56 -22.20
N LYS A 57 4.21 -1.18 -23.22
CA LYS A 57 5.68 -1.29 -23.21
C LYS A 57 6.34 -0.41 -22.15
N LYS A 58 5.81 0.79 -21.91
CA LYS A 58 6.31 1.66 -20.85
C LYS A 58 5.99 1.08 -19.47
N ASP A 59 4.78 0.57 -19.29
CA ASP A 59 4.36 -0.05 -18.03
C ASP A 59 5.21 -1.30 -17.76
N LEU A 60 5.48 -2.12 -18.78
CA LEU A 60 6.35 -3.28 -18.66
C LEU A 60 7.78 -2.90 -18.25
N GLU A 61 8.36 -1.85 -18.84
CA GLU A 61 9.68 -1.38 -18.46
C GLU A 61 9.69 -0.79 -17.04
N PHE A 62 8.62 -0.08 -16.65
CA PHE A 62 8.45 0.45 -15.30
C PHE A 62 8.41 -0.67 -14.25
N PHE A 63 7.63 -1.73 -14.49
CA PHE A 63 7.49 -2.86 -13.56
C PHE A 63 8.60 -3.91 -13.70
N LYS A 64 9.51 -3.80 -14.67
CA LYS A 64 10.46 -4.87 -15.05
C LYS A 64 11.22 -5.49 -13.87
N ASN A 65 11.78 -4.65 -12.99
CA ASN A 65 12.55 -5.15 -11.85
C ASN A 65 11.68 -5.89 -10.84
N ASP A 66 10.47 -5.38 -10.58
CA ASP A 66 9.52 -6.02 -9.67
C ASP A 66 8.98 -7.32 -10.30
N LEU A 67 8.68 -7.34 -11.60
CA LEU A 67 8.29 -8.54 -12.34
C LEU A 67 9.36 -9.64 -12.28
N LEU A 68 10.64 -9.29 -12.46
CA LEU A 68 11.74 -10.26 -12.36
C LEU A 68 11.97 -10.75 -10.92
N LYS A 69 11.64 -9.92 -9.92
CA LYS A 69 11.76 -10.26 -8.50
C LYS A 69 10.65 -11.19 -8.02
N PHE A 70 9.40 -10.90 -8.38
CA PHE A 70 8.22 -11.55 -7.80
C PHE A 70 7.62 -12.65 -8.69
N LEU A 71 7.79 -12.59 -10.02
CA LEU A 71 7.29 -13.65 -10.89
C LEU A 71 8.30 -14.81 -11.01
N PRO A 72 7.82 -16.06 -11.09
CA PRO A 72 8.67 -17.22 -11.34
C PRO A 72 9.53 -17.08 -12.60
N GLU A 73 10.69 -17.75 -12.63
CA GLU A 73 11.64 -17.71 -13.76
C GLU A 73 11.01 -18.06 -15.12
N SER A 74 9.94 -18.86 -15.11
CA SER A 74 9.19 -19.20 -16.32
C SER A 74 8.63 -17.97 -17.06
N PHE A 75 8.40 -16.85 -16.37
CA PHE A 75 7.96 -15.58 -16.94
C PHE A 75 9.09 -14.73 -17.53
N HIS A 76 10.35 -14.98 -17.14
CA HIS A 76 11.47 -14.07 -17.43
C HIS A 76 11.72 -13.89 -18.92
N SER A 77 11.46 -14.91 -19.75
CA SER A 77 11.55 -14.77 -21.20
C SER A 77 10.59 -13.70 -21.74
N TYR A 78 9.30 -13.79 -21.37
CA TYR A 78 8.26 -12.82 -21.76
C TYR A 78 8.50 -11.40 -21.23
N ILE A 79 9.13 -11.28 -20.05
CA ILE A 79 9.51 -9.98 -19.48
C ILE A 79 10.63 -9.36 -20.32
N ASN A 80 11.68 -10.13 -20.61
CA ASN A 80 12.89 -9.64 -21.25
C ASN A 80 12.71 -9.36 -22.75
N ASP A 81 11.89 -10.15 -23.45
CA ASP A 81 11.58 -9.93 -24.86
C ASP A 81 10.44 -8.91 -25.08
N GLY A 82 9.83 -8.42 -24.01
CA GLY A 82 8.80 -7.39 -24.03
C GLY A 82 7.41 -7.90 -24.38
N THR A 83 7.17 -9.21 -24.40
CA THR A 83 5.90 -9.80 -24.88
C THR A 83 4.89 -10.09 -23.78
N LEU A 84 5.26 -9.94 -22.50
CA LEU A 84 4.41 -10.27 -21.36
C LEU A 84 3.02 -9.62 -21.42
N ASN A 85 2.94 -8.33 -21.74
CA ASN A 85 1.68 -7.57 -21.77
C ASN A 85 1.38 -6.88 -23.11
N THR A 86 2.22 -6.99 -24.12
CA THR A 86 2.10 -6.17 -25.36
C THR A 86 1.28 -6.83 -26.46
N ALA A 87 0.71 -8.00 -26.20
CA ALA A 87 -0.13 -8.75 -27.12
C ALA A 87 -1.20 -9.51 -26.33
N TYR A 88 -2.28 -9.91 -27.01
CA TYR A 88 -3.24 -10.83 -26.43
C TYR A 88 -2.50 -12.14 -26.05
N PRO A 89 -2.63 -12.60 -24.79
CA PRO A 89 -1.78 -13.67 -24.29
C PRO A 89 -2.08 -14.99 -24.99
N SER A 90 -1.02 -15.75 -25.29
CA SER A 90 -1.18 -17.15 -25.69
C SER A 90 -1.84 -17.96 -24.56
N GLU A 91 -2.46 -19.09 -24.89
CA GLU A 91 -3.06 -20.00 -23.91
C GLU A 91 -2.03 -20.41 -22.82
N LYS A 92 -0.79 -20.70 -23.23
CA LYS A 92 0.29 -21.02 -22.30
C LYS A 92 0.55 -19.88 -21.31
N LEU A 93 0.69 -18.64 -21.80
CA LEU A 93 0.96 -17.49 -20.95
C LEU A 93 -0.24 -17.19 -20.03
N ARG A 94 -1.47 -17.29 -20.56
CA ARG A 94 -2.70 -17.13 -19.78
C ARG A 94 -2.78 -18.13 -18.63
N ASN A 95 -2.49 -19.41 -18.88
CA ASN A 95 -2.47 -20.43 -17.83
C ASN A 95 -1.40 -20.17 -16.78
N MET A 96 -0.20 -19.71 -17.19
CA MET A 96 0.85 -19.32 -16.24
C MET A 96 0.40 -18.17 -15.34
N ILE A 97 -0.20 -17.12 -15.92
CA ILE A 97 -0.71 -15.97 -15.18
C ILE A 97 -1.80 -16.40 -14.20
N ASN A 98 -2.78 -17.18 -14.66
CA ASN A 98 -3.88 -17.63 -13.81
C ASN A 98 -3.38 -18.46 -12.63
N ASN A 99 -2.47 -19.41 -12.85
CA ASN A 99 -1.89 -20.20 -11.76
C ASN A 99 -1.16 -19.31 -10.73
N TRP A 100 -0.39 -18.32 -11.20
CA TRP A 100 0.28 -17.38 -10.30
C TRP A 100 -0.73 -16.52 -9.53
N LYS A 101 -1.81 -16.05 -10.17
CA LYS A 101 -2.88 -15.29 -9.52
C LYS A 101 -3.63 -16.12 -8.48
N ASP A 102 -3.92 -17.39 -8.77
CA ASP A 102 -4.57 -18.31 -7.82
C ASP A 102 -3.68 -18.56 -6.58
N GLU A 103 -2.38 -18.78 -6.79
CA GLU A 103 -1.40 -18.92 -5.69
C GLU A 103 -1.29 -17.63 -4.87
N TYR A 104 -1.21 -16.48 -5.55
CA TYR A 104 -1.16 -15.17 -4.91
C TYR A 104 -2.44 -14.90 -4.09
N ASP A 105 -3.63 -15.15 -4.64
CA ASP A 105 -4.90 -14.93 -3.95
C ASP A 105 -4.99 -15.77 -2.65
N GLN A 106 -4.53 -17.03 -2.70
CA GLN A 106 -4.46 -17.87 -1.51
C GLN A 106 -3.48 -17.31 -0.46
N GLN A 107 -2.29 -16.88 -0.89
CA GLN A 107 -1.31 -16.25 0.01
C GLN A 107 -1.86 -14.97 0.64
N MET A 108 -2.60 -14.16 -0.12
CA MET A 108 -3.21 -12.93 0.37
C MET A 108 -4.34 -13.19 1.36
N GLU A 109 -5.15 -14.22 1.13
CA GLU A 109 -6.17 -14.64 2.09
C GLU A 109 -5.53 -15.06 3.42
N ASP A 110 -4.48 -15.89 3.36
CA ASP A 110 -3.78 -16.38 4.54
C ASP A 110 -3.08 -15.25 5.32
N LEU A 111 -2.42 -14.33 4.61
CA LEU A 111 -1.76 -13.16 5.19
C LEU A 111 -2.78 -12.25 5.91
N ASN A 112 -3.88 -11.92 5.24
CA ASN A 112 -4.94 -11.10 5.83
C ASN A 112 -5.57 -11.76 7.05
N LYS A 113 -5.79 -13.08 6.98
CA LYS A 113 -6.32 -13.87 8.09
C LYS A 113 -5.36 -13.90 9.27
N GLU A 114 -4.06 -14.04 9.03
CA GLU A 114 -3.05 -14.02 10.08
C GLU A 114 -3.02 -12.65 10.79
N TYR A 115 -2.94 -11.55 10.03
CA TYR A 115 -2.93 -10.21 10.60
C TYR A 115 -4.19 -9.95 11.41
N ARG A 116 -5.37 -10.19 10.83
CA ARG A 116 -6.67 -10.01 11.52
C ARG A 116 -6.76 -10.84 12.78
N SER A 117 -6.30 -12.10 12.75
CA SER A 117 -6.30 -12.96 13.93
C SER A 117 -5.43 -12.39 15.05
N LYS A 118 -4.22 -11.92 14.73
CA LYS A 118 -3.30 -11.33 15.71
C LYS A 118 -3.77 -9.99 16.24
N TYR A 119 -4.29 -9.13 15.36
CA TYR A 119 -4.91 -7.87 15.76
C TYR A 119 -6.06 -8.13 16.73
N ASN A 120 -7.02 -8.99 16.36
CA ASN A 120 -8.17 -9.32 17.22
C ASN A 120 -7.76 -9.94 18.56
N ALA A 121 -6.75 -10.80 18.58
CA ALA A 121 -6.25 -11.43 19.81
C ALA A 121 -5.57 -10.43 20.77
N SER A 122 -5.15 -9.26 20.27
CA SER A 122 -4.41 -8.26 21.04
C SER A 122 -5.10 -6.91 21.15
N LYS A 123 -6.26 -6.74 20.50
CA LYS A 123 -7.04 -5.51 20.41
C LYS A 123 -7.40 -4.93 21.79
N ASP A 124 -7.69 -5.80 22.76
CA ASP A 124 -8.05 -5.38 24.14
C ASP A 124 -6.88 -4.79 24.93
N LEU A 125 -5.63 -4.94 24.44
CA LEU A 125 -4.44 -4.32 25.02
C LEU A 125 -4.17 -2.92 24.46
N LEU A 126 -4.88 -2.53 23.40
CA LEU A 126 -4.69 -1.25 22.73
C LEU A 126 -5.55 -0.16 23.37
N PRO A 127 -5.10 1.10 23.35
CA PRO A 127 -5.97 2.24 23.64
C PRO A 127 -7.22 2.22 22.74
N LEU A 128 -8.38 2.54 23.31
CA LEU A 128 -9.65 2.54 22.57
C LEU A 128 -9.63 3.50 21.35
N SER A 129 -8.84 4.56 21.44
CA SER A 129 -8.66 5.56 20.39
C SER A 129 -8.04 4.98 19.11
N ILE A 130 -6.94 4.22 19.20
CA ILE A 130 -6.30 3.60 18.03
C ILE A 130 -7.15 2.45 17.48
N VAL A 131 -7.88 1.75 18.35
CA VAL A 131 -8.87 0.75 17.94
C VAL A 131 -9.94 1.37 17.04
N LYS A 132 -10.52 2.50 17.46
CA LYS A 132 -11.53 3.21 16.67
C LYS A 132 -10.97 3.77 15.37
N LEU A 133 -9.72 4.25 15.38
CA LEU A 133 -9.09 4.74 14.16
C LEU A 133 -8.98 3.63 13.11
N ASN A 134 -8.51 2.44 13.51
CA ASN A 134 -8.38 1.29 12.62
C ASN A 134 -9.75 0.81 12.07
N GLU A 135 -10.86 1.09 12.76
CA GLU A 135 -12.21 0.78 12.27
C GLU A 135 -12.73 1.76 11.21
N ILE A 136 -12.23 3.00 11.18
CA ILE A 136 -12.68 4.04 10.25
C ILE A 136 -12.02 3.89 8.87
N SER A 137 -10.87 3.22 8.78
CA SER A 137 -9.99 3.13 7.60
C SER A 137 -9.54 4.51 7.08
N LEU A 138 -8.22 4.69 6.99
CA LEU A 138 -7.63 5.90 6.42
C LEU A 138 -7.16 5.70 4.97
N HIS A 139 -7.44 4.56 4.34
CA HIS A 139 -7.05 4.28 2.95
C HIS A 139 -7.45 5.44 2.01
N ASP A 140 -6.51 5.87 1.18
CA ASP A 140 -6.59 7.03 0.27
C ASP A 140 -6.73 8.41 0.95
N SER A 141 -6.50 8.51 2.26
CA SER A 141 -6.39 9.82 2.92
C SER A 141 -5.03 10.44 2.62
N ASN A 142 -5.01 11.70 2.23
CA ASN A 142 -3.81 12.43 1.83
C ASN A 142 -3.22 13.24 3.00
N VAL A 143 -1.92 13.12 3.25
CA VAL A 143 -1.23 13.90 4.28
C VAL A 143 -1.09 15.37 3.83
N LYS A 144 -1.86 16.27 4.45
CA LYS A 144 -1.80 17.71 4.18
C LYS A 144 -0.65 18.40 4.89
N SER A 145 -0.42 18.04 6.15
CA SER A 145 0.68 18.57 6.94
C SER A 145 1.02 17.65 8.11
N ILE A 146 2.25 17.82 8.59
CA ILE A 146 2.75 17.21 9.81
C ILE A 146 3.29 18.29 10.74
N GLU A 147 3.11 18.13 12.05
CA GLU A 147 3.56 19.10 13.05
C GLU A 147 4.21 18.40 14.25
N ASN A 148 5.42 18.82 14.62
CA ASN A 148 6.10 18.42 15.85
C ASN A 148 5.81 19.47 16.93
N LEU A 149 4.69 19.33 17.66
CA LEU A 149 4.26 20.32 18.64
C LEU A 149 5.14 20.32 19.90
N SER A 150 5.65 19.15 20.29
CA SER A 150 6.56 18.98 21.43
C SER A 150 7.40 17.71 21.23
N ILE A 151 8.28 17.43 22.20
CA ILE A 151 9.10 16.20 22.21
C ILE A 151 8.27 14.90 22.23
N ASP A 152 7.02 14.96 22.71
CA ASP A 152 6.14 13.83 22.94
C ASP A 152 4.76 13.98 22.26
N THR A 153 4.58 15.00 21.41
CA THR A 153 3.35 15.22 20.64
C THR A 153 3.66 15.42 19.17
N PHE A 154 3.08 14.56 18.33
CA PHE A 154 3.17 14.63 16.87
C PHE A 154 1.76 14.72 16.27
N VAL A 155 1.60 15.49 15.21
CA VAL A 155 0.32 15.70 14.54
C VAL A 155 0.42 15.39 13.06
N ILE A 156 -0.57 14.68 12.53
CA ILE A 156 -0.80 14.51 11.09
C ILE A 156 -2.18 15.08 10.78
N ASN A 157 -2.26 16.01 9.83
CA ASN A 157 -3.51 16.48 9.28
C ASN A 157 -3.75 15.80 7.93
N LEU A 158 -4.89 15.14 7.80
CA LEU A 158 -5.30 14.38 6.64
C LEU A 158 -6.45 15.08 5.93
N ASP A 159 -6.36 15.12 4.61
CA ASP A 159 -7.50 15.35 3.73
C ASP A 159 -8.07 13.99 3.35
N CYS A 160 -9.31 13.77 3.75
CA CYS A 160 -10.03 12.52 3.56
C CYS A 160 -11.10 12.66 2.46
N ALA A 161 -11.13 13.80 1.75
CA ALA A 161 -12.06 13.99 0.63
C ALA A 161 -11.80 12.96 -0.48
N GLY A 162 -12.79 12.12 -0.75
CA GLY A 162 -12.68 11.02 -1.71
C GLY A 162 -12.17 9.71 -1.12
N GLY A 163 -11.87 9.65 0.18
CA GLY A 163 -11.61 8.41 0.90
C GLY A 163 -12.89 7.62 1.20
N PHE A 164 -12.72 6.41 1.73
CA PHE A 164 -13.83 5.50 2.06
C PHE A 164 -14.46 5.75 3.44
N ASN A 165 -14.30 6.96 4.00
CA ASN A 165 -14.79 7.32 5.33
C ASN A 165 -15.70 8.55 5.30
N ASP A 166 -16.44 8.79 6.39
CA ASP A 166 -17.44 9.87 6.51
C ASP A 166 -16.81 11.25 6.80
N PHE A 167 -15.49 11.38 6.76
CA PHE A 167 -14.78 12.61 7.10
C PHE A 167 -14.19 13.27 5.85
N THR A 168 -14.24 14.59 5.81
CA THR A 168 -13.51 15.39 4.82
C THR A 168 -12.12 15.76 5.31
N GLU A 169 -11.95 15.92 6.61
CA GLU A 169 -10.65 16.15 7.25
C GLU A 169 -10.55 15.33 8.53
N ILE A 170 -9.37 14.76 8.77
CA ILE A 170 -9.04 14.11 10.04
C ILE A 170 -7.72 14.70 10.55
N LYS A 171 -7.70 15.11 11.81
CA LYS A 171 -6.48 15.44 12.53
C LYS A 171 -6.15 14.35 13.55
N LEU A 172 -4.97 13.76 13.39
CA LEU A 172 -4.41 12.77 14.28
C LEU A 172 -3.39 13.44 15.19
N THR A 173 -3.65 13.48 16.50
CA THR A 173 -2.70 13.98 17.49
C THR A 173 -2.19 12.82 18.34
N PHE A 174 -0.96 12.39 18.06
CA PHE A 174 -0.26 11.36 18.81
C PHE A 174 0.29 11.93 20.11
N LYS A 175 0.08 11.22 21.23
CA LYS A 175 0.47 11.65 22.58
C LYS A 175 1.43 10.66 23.22
N GLY A 176 2.36 11.19 24.02
CA GLY A 176 3.38 10.38 24.69
C GLY A 176 4.31 9.68 23.71
N VAL A 177 4.58 10.30 22.55
CA VAL A 177 5.41 9.73 21.47
C VAL A 177 6.78 9.33 22.01
N LYS A 178 7.17 8.08 21.77
CA LYS A 178 8.46 7.50 22.18
C LYS A 178 9.41 7.31 21.01
N GLU A 179 8.85 7.05 19.83
CA GLU A 179 9.61 6.75 18.63
C GLU A 179 8.84 7.21 17.40
N ILE A 180 9.54 7.81 16.44
CA ILE A 180 9.07 8.04 15.07
C ILE A 180 10.18 7.57 14.15
N SER A 181 9.84 6.70 13.19
CA SER A 181 10.69 6.39 12.04
C SER A 181 9.98 6.89 10.79
N MET A 182 10.55 7.92 10.19
CA MET A 182 10.02 8.60 9.01
C MET A 182 11.23 9.00 8.15
N PRO A 183 11.68 8.14 7.22
CA PRO A 183 12.92 8.36 6.48
C PRO A 183 12.85 9.57 5.54
N GLU A 184 11.64 9.93 5.10
CA GLU A 184 11.35 11.05 4.21
C GLU A 184 10.07 11.76 4.68
N ASP A 185 9.88 13.02 4.27
CA ASP A 185 8.66 13.76 4.58
C ASP A 185 7.46 13.11 3.88
N ILE A 186 6.47 12.70 4.66
CA ILE A 186 5.23 12.04 4.19
C ILE A 186 4.19 13.01 3.63
N LYS A 187 4.45 14.32 3.66
CA LYS A 187 3.51 15.33 3.15
C LYS A 187 3.21 15.08 1.67
N GLY A 188 1.91 15.04 1.36
CA GLY A 188 1.39 14.77 0.03
C GLY A 188 1.19 13.28 -0.26
N GLY A 189 1.63 12.38 0.63
CA GLY A 189 1.41 10.95 0.50
C GLY A 189 0.01 10.52 0.89
N PHE A 190 -0.50 9.53 0.19
CA PHE A 190 -1.72 8.81 0.48
C PHE A 190 -1.44 7.62 1.38
N TRP A 191 -2.27 7.48 2.40
CA TRP A 191 -2.27 6.34 3.31
C TRP A 191 -2.77 5.10 2.56
N LEU A 192 -1.93 4.09 2.43
CA LEU A 192 -2.29 2.85 1.74
C LEU A 192 -2.78 1.80 2.74
N TYR A 193 -1.88 1.34 3.61
CA TYR A 193 -2.17 0.26 4.57
C TYR A 193 -1.53 0.57 5.90
N ASP A 194 -2.10 0.01 6.97
CA ASP A 194 -1.55 0.15 8.30
C ASP A 194 -1.60 -1.14 9.13
N GLU A 195 -0.66 -1.21 10.06
CA GLU A 195 -0.55 -2.28 11.04
C GLU A 195 -0.49 -1.70 12.44
N VAL A 196 -1.31 -2.23 13.35
CA VAL A 196 -1.35 -1.80 14.75
C VAL A 196 -0.95 -2.94 15.67
N TYR A 197 0.01 -2.65 16.55
CA TYR A 197 0.54 -3.59 17.54
C TYR A 197 0.49 -3.01 18.94
N PRO A 198 0.24 -3.82 19.99
CA PRO A 198 0.46 -3.39 21.36
C PRO A 198 1.94 -3.13 21.62
N ALA A 199 2.22 -2.05 22.35
CA ALA A 199 3.56 -1.74 22.86
C ALA A 199 3.57 -1.81 24.39
N LYS A 200 4.77 -1.76 24.99
CA LYS A 200 4.92 -1.75 26.45
C LYS A 200 4.15 -0.59 27.11
N SER A 201 4.03 0.53 26.41
CA SER A 201 3.28 1.72 26.84
C SER A 201 2.54 2.29 25.63
N GLY A 202 1.27 1.92 25.46
CA GLY A 202 0.43 2.30 24.32
C GLY A 202 0.53 1.33 23.15
N TYR A 203 0.82 1.85 21.96
CA TYR A 203 0.80 1.10 20.71
C TYR A 203 1.96 1.47 19.78
N GLU A 204 2.19 0.60 18.80
CA GLU A 204 3.07 0.78 17.65
C GLU A 204 2.20 0.74 16.40
N LEU A 205 2.15 1.85 15.67
CA LEU A 205 1.45 2.00 14.40
C LEU A 205 2.48 2.05 13.28
N HIS A 206 2.26 1.24 12.26
CA HIS A 206 2.99 1.31 11.00
C HIS A 206 2.04 1.68 9.87
N VAL A 207 2.52 2.48 8.92
CA VAL A 207 1.73 2.95 7.78
C VAL A 207 2.59 2.90 6.52
N LEU A 208 2.05 2.32 5.47
CA LEU A 208 2.60 2.39 4.14
C LEU A 208 2.00 3.61 3.42
N PHE A 209 2.86 4.51 2.96
CA PHE A 209 2.49 5.65 2.12
C PHE A 209 2.90 5.41 0.66
N ASP A 210 2.17 5.98 -0.29
CA ASP A 210 2.46 5.85 -1.72
C ASP A 210 3.55 6.81 -2.23
N ILE A 211 3.56 8.06 -1.78
CA ILE A 211 4.40 9.16 -2.26
C ILE A 211 4.83 10.07 -1.11
N PRO A 212 6.10 10.02 -0.64
CA PRO A 212 7.11 9.05 -1.04
C PRO A 212 6.71 7.63 -0.62
N PHE A 213 7.13 6.62 -1.40
CA PHE A 213 6.81 5.23 -1.12
C PHE A 213 7.60 4.72 0.09
N ILE A 214 7.06 4.94 1.29
CA ILE A 214 7.76 4.72 2.57
C ILE A 214 6.90 3.97 3.59
N GLU A 215 7.60 3.25 4.47
CA GLU A 215 7.01 2.70 5.69
C GLU A 215 7.31 3.68 6.83
N PHE A 216 6.24 4.26 7.35
CA PHE A 216 6.23 5.12 8.51
C PHE A 216 5.94 4.29 9.76
N LYS A 217 6.65 4.56 10.85
CA LYS A 217 6.38 3.94 12.16
C LYS A 217 6.29 5.00 13.23
N ILE A 218 5.32 4.85 14.13
CA ILE A 218 5.21 5.64 15.36
C ILE A 218 4.87 4.76 16.56
N VAL A 219 5.55 4.99 17.68
CA VAL A 219 5.23 4.39 18.97
C VAL A 219 4.73 5.50 19.90
N ALA A 220 3.50 5.39 20.38
CA ALA A 220 2.84 6.42 21.17
C ALA A 220 1.96 5.80 22.27
N GLU A 221 1.66 6.58 23.31
CA GLU A 221 0.81 6.15 24.42
C GLU A 221 -0.68 6.22 24.06
N ASP A 222 -1.08 7.24 23.30
CA ASP A 222 -2.47 7.48 22.92
C ASP A 222 -2.55 8.29 21.61
N ILE A 223 -3.76 8.40 21.05
CA ILE A 223 -4.09 9.23 19.90
C ILE A 223 -5.42 9.95 20.10
N ILE A 224 -5.45 11.22 19.73
CA ILE A 224 -6.69 11.98 19.63
C ILE A 224 -7.03 12.10 18.14
N VAL A 225 -8.24 11.68 17.79
CA VAL A 225 -8.78 11.72 16.43
C VAL A 225 -9.87 12.78 16.38
N GLU A 226 -9.62 13.85 15.65
CA GLU A 226 -10.57 14.95 15.44
C GLU A 226 -11.01 14.94 13.97
N GLY A 227 -12.25 14.54 13.69
CA GLY A 227 -12.80 14.49 12.34
C GLY A 227 -13.77 15.64 12.06
N LYS A 228 -13.77 16.14 10.82
CA LYS A 228 -14.83 17.00 10.29
C LYS A 228 -15.57 16.24 9.19
N SER A 229 -16.90 16.36 9.19
CA SER A 229 -17.77 15.83 8.15
C SER A 229 -18.53 16.98 7.52
N ASP A 230 -18.81 16.86 6.23
CA ASP A 230 -19.72 17.77 5.54
C ASP A 230 -21.15 17.39 5.95
N ASN A 231 -21.78 18.22 6.79
CA ASN A 231 -23.22 18.10 7.06
C ASN A 231 -24.06 18.39 5.80
#